data_AF-A0AAE1FCE3-F1
#
_entry.id   AF-A0AAE1FCE3-F1
#
_cell.length_a   1.000
_cell.length_b   1.000
_cell.length_c   1.000
_cell.angle_alpha   90.00
_cell.angle_beta   90.00
_cell.angle_gamma   90.00
#
_symmetry.space_group_name_H-M   'P 1'
#
loop_
_entity.id
_entity.type
_entity.pdbx_description
1 polymer ?
#
loop_
_entity_poly.entity_id
_entity_poly.type
_entity_poly.pdbx_seq_one_letter_code
_entity_poly.pdbx_strand_id
1 'polypeptide(L)'
;MEVGVASYSSRQPVVSGSPDRGRGGPPRGNLHVEFAQIGEVKERKEKYLTAKYGAHQMSLIRKRLGVEMWMFDQLQTLYPSPEGKNEEKELDLDELLDVDGELKRKKYLWDSLADCKQGKDKVEKFIGELLERATTL
;
A
#
# COMPACT_ATOMS: atom_id res chain seq x y z
N MET A 1 -45.08 6.07 23.29
CA MET A 1 -46.27 5.80 22.47
C MET A 1 -47.39 6.48 23.23
N GLU A 2 -47.92 7.63 22.87
CA GLU A 2 -48.22 8.30 21.58
C GLU A 2 -48.15 9.83 21.86
N VAL A 3 -48.03 10.79 20.93
CA VAL A 3 -49.03 11.25 19.95
C VAL A 3 -48.43 12.39 19.10
N GLY A 4 -48.93 12.62 17.88
CA GLY A 4 -48.90 13.96 17.28
C GLY A 4 -48.64 14.06 15.78
N VAL A 5 -49.70 13.85 14.98
CA VAL A 5 -49.78 14.14 13.54
C VAL A 5 -49.78 15.66 13.28
N ALA A 6 -49.10 16.12 12.23
CA ALA A 6 -49.29 17.46 11.66
C ALA A 6 -49.33 17.41 10.12
N SER A 7 -50.14 18.31 9.59
CA SER A 7 -50.93 18.25 8.36
C SER A 7 -50.29 18.89 7.12
N TYR A 8 -50.98 18.70 6.00
CA TYR A 8 -50.66 19.01 4.61
C TYR A 8 -50.76 20.50 4.19
N SER A 9 -49.99 20.82 3.14
CA SER A 9 -50.26 21.70 1.98
C SER A 9 -50.40 23.23 2.10
N SER A 10 -49.57 23.95 1.31
CA SER A 10 -50.04 25.05 0.42
C SER A 10 -49.00 25.38 -0.68
N ARG A 11 -49.52 25.76 -1.86
CA ARG A 11 -48.83 25.97 -3.15
C ARG A 11 -48.43 27.44 -3.40
N GLN A 12 -47.29 27.62 -4.11
CA GLN A 12 -46.95 28.58 -5.22
C GLN A 12 -46.94 30.12 -4.96
N PRO A 13 -46.16 30.96 -5.70
CA PRO A 13 -45.97 30.93 -7.16
C PRO A 13 -44.56 31.24 -7.75
N VAL A 14 -44.51 31.07 -9.08
CA VAL A 14 -43.42 31.33 -10.03
C VAL A 14 -43.28 32.82 -10.37
N VAL A 15 -42.05 33.29 -10.61
CA VAL A 15 -41.76 34.53 -11.36
C VAL A 15 -40.46 34.33 -12.15
N SER A 16 -40.59 34.53 -13.46
CA SER A 16 -39.58 34.51 -14.51
C SER A 16 -38.79 35.82 -14.61
N GLY A 17 -37.48 35.73 -14.85
CA GLY A 17 -36.65 36.87 -15.29
C GLY A 17 -35.16 36.51 -15.47
N SER A 18 -34.72 36.32 -16.72
CA SER A 18 -33.31 36.42 -17.18
C SER A 18 -33.00 37.89 -17.58
N PRO A 19 -31.75 38.36 -17.86
CA PRO A 19 -30.51 37.63 -18.15
C PRO A 19 -29.20 38.18 -17.52
N ASP A 20 -28.14 37.40 -17.71
CA ASP A 20 -26.72 37.75 -17.90
C ASP A 20 -26.13 39.01 -17.23
N ARG A 21 -25.28 38.81 -16.21
CA ARG A 21 -24.14 39.70 -15.90
C ARG A 21 -22.95 38.91 -15.35
N GLY A 22 -21.88 38.84 -16.13
CA GLY A 22 -20.52 38.91 -15.60
C GLY A 22 -19.78 37.60 -15.41
N ARG A 23 -19.57 36.83 -16.48
CA ARG A 23 -18.41 35.93 -16.58
C ARG A 23 -17.13 36.79 -16.69
N GLY A 24 -16.63 37.26 -15.56
CA GLY A 24 -15.33 37.95 -15.44
C GLY A 24 -14.26 36.99 -14.92
N GLY A 25 -13.77 36.10 -15.78
CA GLY A 25 -12.51 35.40 -15.53
C GLY A 25 -11.34 36.40 -15.62
N PRO A 26 -10.25 36.22 -14.85
CA PRO A 26 -9.13 37.16 -14.88
C PRO A 26 -8.52 37.19 -16.29
N PRO A 27 -8.07 38.36 -16.79
CA PRO A 27 -7.48 38.46 -18.12
C PRO A 27 -6.24 37.58 -18.18
N ARG A 28 -6.12 36.77 -19.23
CA ARG A 28 -4.87 36.07 -19.58
C ARG A 28 -3.85 37.10 -20.08
N GLY A 29 -3.30 37.88 -19.15
CA GLY A 29 -2.11 38.69 -19.37
C GLY A 29 -0.89 37.80 -19.21
N ASN A 30 -0.21 37.54 -20.33
CA ASN A 30 1.20 37.24 -20.50
C ASN A 30 1.92 36.76 -19.23
N LEU A 31 2.04 35.43 -19.07
CA LEU A 31 2.82 34.79 -18.02
C LEU A 31 4.32 35.04 -18.30
N HIS A 32 4.83 36.19 -17.88
CA HIS A 32 6.25 36.52 -17.94
C HIS A 32 6.97 35.74 -16.83
N VAL A 33 8.00 34.98 -17.21
CA VAL A 33 8.93 34.37 -16.26
C VAL A 33 10.01 35.39 -15.92
N GLU A 34 9.95 35.92 -14.71
CA GLU A 34 10.98 36.81 -14.19
C GLU A 34 12.15 35.97 -13.66
N PHE A 35 13.32 36.06 -14.31
CA PHE A 35 14.55 35.46 -13.77
C PHE A 35 15.02 36.34 -12.62
N ALA A 36 14.97 35.81 -11.40
CA ALA A 36 15.50 36.50 -10.22
C ALA A 36 16.95 36.91 -10.48
N GLN A 37 17.19 38.21 -10.39
CA GLN A 37 18.51 38.82 -10.52
C GLN A 37 19.42 38.29 -9.40
N ILE A 38 20.65 37.92 -9.78
CA ILE A 38 21.68 37.31 -8.94
C ILE A 38 21.86 38.16 -7.67
N GLY A 39 21.42 37.66 -6.51
CA GLY A 39 21.58 38.41 -5.26
C GLY A 39 20.93 37.82 -4.00
N GLU A 40 19.89 36.99 -4.09
CA GLU A 40 19.22 36.48 -2.88
C GLU A 40 19.05 34.95 -2.95
N VAL A 41 20.11 34.22 -2.60
CA VAL A 41 20.01 32.79 -2.31
C VAL A 41 19.39 32.64 -0.92
N LYS A 42 18.09 32.90 -0.83
CA LYS A 42 17.28 32.44 0.30
C LYS A 42 17.26 30.92 0.23
N GLU A 43 17.83 30.27 1.25
CA GLU A 43 17.91 28.81 1.44
C GLU A 43 16.79 28.08 0.70
N ARG A 44 17.18 27.46 -0.42
CA ARG A 44 16.30 26.73 -1.31
C ARG A 44 15.90 25.46 -0.57
N LYS A 45 14.88 25.56 0.30
CA LYS A 45 14.27 24.42 1.00
C LYS A 45 14.08 23.29 0.00
N GLU A 46 14.86 22.22 0.17
CA GLU A 46 14.76 21.02 -0.65
C GLU A 46 13.37 20.44 -0.42
N LYS A 47 12.44 20.72 -1.35
CA LYS A 47 11.13 20.10 -1.36
C LYS A 47 11.30 18.70 -1.93
N TYR A 48 11.50 17.71 -1.06
CA TYR A 48 11.43 16.32 -1.46
C TYR A 48 10.03 16.04 -2.03
N LEU A 49 9.95 15.76 -3.32
CA LEU A 49 8.73 15.26 -3.95
C LEU A 49 8.54 13.81 -3.50
N THR A 50 7.83 13.61 -2.38
CA THR A 50 7.34 12.30 -2.01
C THR A 50 6.06 12.04 -2.79
N ALA A 51 6.19 11.30 -3.89
CA ALA A 51 5.04 10.77 -4.59
C ALA A 51 4.23 9.91 -3.61
N LYS A 52 2.91 10.09 -3.60
CA LYS A 52 2.02 9.26 -2.77
C LYS A 52 1.53 8.07 -3.58
N TYR A 53 1.62 6.89 -2.98
CA TYR A 53 1.00 5.70 -3.53
C TYR A 53 -0.53 5.82 -3.47
N GLY A 54 -1.20 5.35 -4.52
CA GLY A 54 -2.67 5.28 -4.54
C GLY A 54 -3.20 4.26 -3.53
N ALA A 55 -4.51 4.30 -3.24
CA ALA A 55 -5.14 3.38 -2.27
C ALA A 55 -4.87 1.90 -2.58
N HIS A 56 -4.91 1.51 -3.87
CA HIS A 56 -4.63 0.15 -4.30
C HIS A 56 -3.16 -0.24 -4.08
N GLN A 57 -2.21 0.62 -4.49
CA GLN A 57 -0.78 0.39 -4.25
C GLN A 57 -0.48 0.28 -2.75
N MET A 58 -1.09 1.14 -1.94
CA MET A 58 -0.97 1.05 -0.48
C MET A 58 -1.55 -0.25 0.07
N SER A 59 -2.64 -0.75 -0.51
CA SER A 59 -3.17 -2.06 -0.13
C SER A 59 -2.21 -3.19 -0.48
N LEU A 60 -1.60 -3.18 -1.67
CA LEU A 60 -0.62 -4.19 -2.09
C LEU A 60 0.63 -4.16 -1.21
N ILE A 61 1.18 -2.97 -0.95
CA ILE A 61 2.34 -2.81 -0.06
C ILE A 61 2.04 -3.37 1.33
N ARG A 62 0.88 -3.06 1.91
CA ARG A 62 0.48 -3.60 3.22
C ARG A 62 0.33 -5.12 3.22
N LYS A 63 -0.26 -5.69 2.14
CA LYS A 63 -0.39 -7.14 2.00
C LYS A 63 0.98 -7.80 1.94
N ARG A 64 1.87 -7.30 1.07
CA ARG A 64 3.23 -7.80 0.91
C ARG A 64 3.99 -7.79 2.24
N LEU A 65 3.99 -6.65 2.92
CA LEU A 65 4.61 -6.52 4.25
C LEU A 65 4.03 -7.51 5.26
N GLY A 66 2.72 -7.78 5.20
CA GLY A 66 2.08 -8.77 6.06
C GLY A 66 2.57 -10.21 5.80
N VAL A 67 2.87 -10.55 4.55
CA VAL A 67 3.45 -11.86 4.20
C VAL A 67 4.92 -11.92 4.63
N GLU A 68 5.72 -10.89 4.36
CA GLU A 68 7.13 -10.81 4.78
C GLU A 68 7.29 -10.91 6.30
N MET A 69 6.51 -10.14 7.06
CA MET A 69 6.56 -10.16 8.53
C MET A 69 6.17 -11.54 9.08
N TRP A 70 5.11 -12.15 8.55
CA TRP A 70 4.73 -13.49 8.97
C TRP A 70 5.80 -14.53 8.63
N MET A 71 6.40 -14.44 7.44
CA MET A 71 7.47 -15.33 7.02
C MET A 71 8.67 -15.24 7.96
N PHE A 72 9.07 -14.02 8.35
CA PHE A 72 10.11 -13.77 9.34
C PHE A 72 9.78 -14.44 10.70
N ASP A 73 8.57 -14.23 11.23
CA ASP A 73 8.16 -14.83 12.51
C ASP A 73 8.18 -16.36 12.46
N GLN A 74 7.74 -16.95 11.34
CA GLN A 74 7.77 -18.40 11.15
C GLN A 74 9.20 -18.93 11.02
N LEU A 75 10.08 -18.24 10.30
CA LEU A 75 11.49 -18.62 10.17
C LEU A 75 12.21 -18.57 11.52
N GLN A 76 11.94 -17.54 12.34
CA GLN A 76 12.46 -17.45 13.70
C GLN A 76 11.99 -18.63 14.58
N THR A 77 10.77 -19.13 14.35
CA THR A 77 10.24 -20.32 15.03
C THR A 77 10.90 -21.61 14.54
N LEU A 78 11.25 -21.69 13.25
CA LEU A 78 11.92 -22.85 12.64
C LEU A 78 13.42 -22.92 12.97
N TYR A 79 14.07 -21.78 13.10
CA TYR A 79 15.49 -21.66 13.43
C TYR A 79 15.67 -20.99 14.80
N PRO A 80 15.27 -21.65 15.90
CA PRO A 80 15.44 -21.08 17.22
C PRO A 80 16.94 -21.02 17.56
N SER A 81 17.49 -19.81 17.63
CA SER A 81 18.87 -19.59 18.06
C SER A 81 18.95 -19.60 19.59
N PRO A 82 19.83 -20.42 20.21
CA PRO A 82 20.26 -20.16 21.58
C PRO A 82 21.03 -18.83 21.62
N GLU A 83 20.84 -18.05 22.70
CA GLU A 83 21.29 -16.67 22.85
C GLU A 83 22.65 -16.36 22.18
N GLY A 84 22.64 -15.48 21.18
CA GLY A 84 23.86 -14.85 20.63
C GLY A 84 24.43 -15.44 19.33
N LYS A 85 23.86 -16.50 18.75
CA LYS A 85 24.24 -17.01 17.41
C LYS A 85 23.06 -17.04 16.46
N ASN A 86 22.61 -15.85 16.06
CA ASN A 86 21.50 -15.69 15.13
C ASN A 86 21.91 -16.27 13.76
N GLU A 87 21.68 -17.57 13.53
CA GLU A 87 21.54 -18.14 12.18
C GLU A 87 20.22 -17.58 11.62
N GLU A 88 20.23 -16.28 11.30
CA GLU A 88 19.11 -15.56 10.70
C GLU A 88 18.93 -16.10 9.28
N LYS A 89 18.06 -17.10 9.15
CA LYS A 89 17.62 -17.56 7.84
C LYS A 89 16.62 -16.55 7.30
N GLU A 90 16.96 -15.94 6.17
CA GLU A 90 16.08 -15.07 5.41
C GLU A 90 15.68 -15.77 4.10
N LEU A 91 14.43 -15.57 3.69
CA LEU A 91 13.91 -16.02 2.39
C LEU A 91 13.43 -14.79 1.64
N ASP A 92 13.82 -14.65 0.37
CA ASP A 92 13.39 -13.53 -0.46
C ASP A 92 12.02 -13.81 -1.08
N LEU A 93 11.01 -13.03 -0.69
CA LEU A 93 9.65 -13.18 -1.21
C LEU A 93 9.58 -12.87 -2.71
N ASP A 94 10.35 -11.90 -3.19
CA ASP A 94 10.37 -11.54 -4.62
C ASP A 94 10.92 -12.69 -5.47
N GLU A 95 12.00 -13.36 -5.04
CA GLU A 95 12.56 -14.52 -5.75
C GLU A 95 11.54 -15.67 -5.80
N LEU A 96 10.82 -15.92 -4.70
CA LEU A 96 9.75 -16.92 -4.67
C LEU A 96 8.61 -16.59 -5.65
N LEU A 97 8.24 -15.32 -5.77
CA LEU A 97 7.18 -14.87 -6.67
C LEU A 97 7.61 -14.98 -8.15
N ASP A 98 8.89 -14.78 -8.45
CA ASP A 98 9.47 -14.93 -9.80
C ASP A 98 9.50 -16.38 -10.28
N VAL A 99 9.41 -17.37 -9.39
CA VAL A 99 9.36 -18.79 -9.77
C VAL A 99 8.00 -19.14 -10.36
N ASP A 100 7.98 -19.51 -11.65
CA ASP A 100 6.78 -19.94 -12.35
C ASP A 100 6.32 -21.36 -11.97
N GLY A 101 5.17 -21.42 -11.29
CA GLY A 101 4.43 -22.65 -11.00
C GLY A 101 4.60 -23.14 -9.56
N GLU A 102 3.49 -23.55 -8.96
CA GLU A 102 3.40 -23.90 -7.54
C GLU A 102 4.30 -25.07 -7.14
N LEU A 103 4.40 -26.11 -7.98
CA LEU A 103 5.29 -27.25 -7.73
C LEU A 103 6.78 -26.83 -7.68
N LYS A 104 7.17 -25.89 -8.54
CA LYS A 104 8.56 -25.37 -8.55
C LYS A 104 8.81 -24.47 -7.34
N ARG A 105 7.85 -23.62 -6.97
CA ARG A 105 7.91 -22.81 -5.74
C ARG A 105 8.04 -23.69 -4.49
N LYS A 106 7.22 -24.75 -4.37
CA LYS A 106 7.31 -25.73 -3.28
C LYS A 106 8.69 -26.37 -3.22
N LYS A 107 9.23 -26.77 -4.37
CA LYS A 107 10.58 -27.36 -4.44
C LYS A 107 11.67 -26.37 -4.06
N TYR A 108 11.63 -25.15 -4.59
CA TYR A 108 12.57 -24.06 -4.25
C TYR A 108 12.60 -23.83 -2.74
N LEU A 109 11.44 -23.75 -2.09
CA LEU A 109 11.37 -23.59 -0.63
C LEU A 109 11.93 -24.78 0.14
N TRP A 110 11.69 -26.01 -0.33
CA TRP A 110 12.29 -27.20 0.25
C TRP A 110 13.82 -27.20 0.16
N ASP A 111 14.36 -26.80 -0.99
CA ASP A 111 15.80 -26.73 -1.22
C ASP A 111 16.41 -25.62 -0.35
N SER A 112 15.76 -24.46 -0.25
CA SER A 112 16.20 -23.33 0.60
C SER A 112 16.16 -23.65 2.09
N LEU A 113 15.25 -24.52 2.53
CA LEU A 113 15.09 -24.95 3.94
C LEU A 113 15.71 -26.32 4.24
N ALA A 114 16.54 -26.86 3.35
CA ALA A 114 17.15 -28.18 3.51
C ALA A 114 18.06 -28.29 4.75
N ASP A 115 18.56 -27.17 5.24
CA ASP A 115 19.39 -27.01 6.44
C ASP A 115 18.57 -26.92 7.75
N CYS A 116 17.23 -26.88 7.66
CA CYS A 116 16.36 -26.75 8.81
C CYS A 116 16.44 -27.98 9.73
N LYS A 117 16.72 -27.73 11.02
CA LYS A 117 16.88 -28.77 12.06
C LYS A 117 15.54 -29.25 12.65
N GLN A 118 14.42 -28.62 12.29
CA GLN A 118 13.08 -28.98 12.78
C GLN A 118 12.49 -30.19 12.05
N GLY A 119 11.41 -30.76 12.60
CA GLY A 119 10.68 -31.85 11.96
C GLY A 119 10.12 -31.47 10.59
N LYS A 120 10.17 -32.40 9.65
CA LYS A 120 9.69 -32.22 8.26
C LYS A 120 8.25 -31.74 8.19
N ASP A 121 7.38 -32.19 9.10
CA ASP A 121 5.98 -31.76 9.18
C ASP A 121 5.84 -30.26 9.44
N LYS A 122 6.70 -29.68 10.29
CA LYS A 122 6.68 -28.23 10.57
C LYS A 122 7.09 -27.43 9.34
N VAL A 123 8.12 -27.90 8.64
CA VAL A 123 8.62 -27.28 7.41
C VAL A 123 7.56 -27.39 6.30
N GLU A 124 6.92 -28.54 6.13
CA GLU A 124 5.86 -28.71 5.14
C GLU A 124 4.66 -27.82 5.42
N LYS A 125 4.24 -27.72 6.70
CA LYS A 125 3.17 -26.81 7.10
C LYS A 125 3.54 -25.35 6.80
N PHE A 126 4.74 -24.92 7.14
CA PHE A 126 5.24 -23.58 6.81
C PHE A 126 5.20 -23.31 5.30
N ILE A 127 5.71 -24.23 4.49
CA ILE A 127 5.72 -24.10 3.02
C ILE A 127 4.29 -24.00 2.47
N GLY A 128 3.37 -24.83 2.96
CA GLY A 128 1.97 -24.79 2.54
C GLY A 128 1.30 -23.44 2.86
N GLU A 129 1.44 -22.95 4.09
CA GLU A 129 0.87 -21.66 4.50
C GLU A 129 1.52 -20.47 3.78
N LEU A 130 2.83 -20.54 3.48
CA LEU A 130 3.53 -19.49 2.74
C LEU A 130 3.01 -19.41 1.30
N LEU A 131 2.81 -20.54 0.63
CA LEU A 131 2.28 -20.57 -0.74
C LEU A 131 0.83 -20.06 -0.81
N GLU A 132 -0.02 -20.43 0.17
CA GLU A 132 -1.39 -19.92 0.25
C GLU A 132 -1.39 -18.38 0.39
N ARG A 133 -0.54 -17.84 1.27
CA ARG A 133 -0.42 -16.39 1.48
C ARG A 133 0.17 -15.67 0.26
N ALA A 134 1.20 -16.25 -0.36
CA ALA A 134 1.84 -15.70 -1.56
C ALA A 134 0.89 -15.62 -2.75
N THR A 135 -0.13 -16.49 -2.82
CA THR A 135 -1.15 -16.47 -3.88
C THR A 135 -2.09 -15.26 -3.77
N THR A 136 -2.13 -14.57 -2.62
CA THR A 136 -3.00 -13.40 -2.39
C THR A 136 -2.36 -12.04 -2.72
N LEU A 137 -1.09 -12.07 -3.12
CA LEU A 137 -0.26 -10.93 -3.54
C LEU A 137 -0.36 -10.73 -5.06
#